data_AF-A0A0X8JD95-F1
#
_entry.id   AF-A0A0X8JD95-F1
#
_cell.length_a   1.000
_cell.length_b   1.000
_cell.length_c   1.000
_cell.angle_alpha   90.00
_cell.angle_beta   90.00
_cell.angle_gamma   90.00
#
_symmetry.space_group_name_H-M   'P 1'
#
loop_
_entity.id
_entity.type
_entity.pdbx_description
1 polymer ?
#
loop_
_entity_poly.entity_id
_entity_poly.type
_entity_poly.pdbx_seq_one_letter_code
_entity_poly.pdbx_strand_id
1 'polypeptide(L)' 'MSHANAALTPRARQRVARLVVEKGYPISEVAARFQCSWPTVKRWVDRYRAGEAMTDREPVNVFV' A
#
# COMPACT_ATOMS: atom_id res chain seq x y z
N MET A 1 -12.32 -10.32 11.07
CA MET A 1 -10.92 -10.32 10.57
C MET A 1 -10.43 -8.89 10.66
N SER A 2 -9.54 -8.60 11.61
CA SER A 2 -9.12 -7.23 11.96
C SER A 2 -8.37 -6.58 10.80
N HIS A 3 -8.95 -5.53 10.23
CA HIS A 3 -8.41 -4.79 9.08
C HIS A 3 -7.20 -3.93 9.48
N ALA A 4 -6.04 -4.57 9.71
CA ALA A 4 -4.77 -3.86 9.90
C ALA A 4 -4.48 -2.89 8.72
N ASN A 5 -4.97 -3.21 7.52
CA ASN A 5 -4.84 -2.38 6.33
C ASN A 5 -5.70 -1.09 6.36
N ALA A 6 -6.85 -1.11 7.06
CA ALA A 6 -7.70 0.08 7.24
C ALA A 6 -7.09 1.06 8.26
N ALA A 7 -6.29 0.54 9.21
CA ALA A 7 -5.62 1.37 10.22
C ALA A 7 -4.50 2.25 9.64
N LEU A 8 -3.97 1.93 8.45
CA LEU A 8 -2.97 2.78 7.82
C LEU A 8 -3.62 4.00 7.20
N THR A 9 -3.40 5.17 7.81
CA THR A 9 -3.87 6.46 7.28
C THR A 9 -3.41 6.67 5.81
N PRO A 10 -4.17 7.40 4.96
CA PRO A 10 -3.75 7.70 3.59
C PRO A 10 -2.35 8.31 3.48
N ARG A 11 -1.94 9.10 4.48
CA ARG A 11 -0.58 9.66 4.60
C ARG A 11 0.49 8.58 4.78
N ALA A 12 0.23 7.58 5.61
CA ALA A 12 1.17 6.46 5.81
C ALA A 12 1.34 5.65 4.52
N ARG A 13 0.26 5.45 3.76
CA ARG A 13 0.30 4.76 2.46
C ARG A 13 1.14 5.53 1.44
N GLN A 14 1.00 6.86 1.38
CA GLN A 14 1.87 7.72 0.56
C GLN A 14 3.34 7.60 0.96
N ARG A 15 3.66 7.55 2.26
CA ARG A 15 5.04 7.34 2.73
C ARG A 15 5.60 6.00 2.28
N VAL A 16 4.80 4.93 2.33
CA VAL A 16 5.17 3.60 1.83
C VAL A 16 5.55 3.66 0.35
N ALA A 17 4.72 4.28 -0.48
CA ALA A 17 4.99 4.36 -1.91
C ALA A 17 6.21 5.24 -2.24
N ARG A 18 6.43 6.33 -1.50
CA ARG A 18 7.64 7.16 -1.65
C ARG A 18 8.91 6.40 -1.31
N LEU A 19 8.90 5.57 -0.27
CA LEU A 19 10.07 4.75 0.09
C LEU A 19 10.45 3.80 -1.06
N VAL A 20 9.46 3.21 -1.73
CA VAL A 20 9.75 2.32 -2.87
C VAL A 20 10.17 3.10 -4.11
N VAL A 21 9.42 4.16 -4.47
CA VAL A 21 9.61 4.85 -5.76
C VAL A 21 10.75 5.87 -5.72
N GLU A 22 10.84 6.69 -4.68
CA GLU A 22 11.80 7.78 -4.59
C GLU A 22 13.10 7.35 -3.90
N LYS A 23 13.01 6.43 -2.93
CA LYS A 23 14.18 5.95 -2.17
C LYS A 23 14.69 4.59 -2.64
N GLY A 24 13.98 3.91 -3.54
CA GLY A 24 14.41 2.66 -4.17
C GLY A 24 14.37 1.44 -3.24
N TYR A 25 13.67 1.50 -2.11
CA TYR A 25 13.57 0.35 -1.21
C TYR A 25 12.78 -0.80 -1.86
N PRO A 26 13.18 -2.07 -1.63
CA PRO A 26 12.44 -3.21 -2.14
C PRO A 26 11.08 -3.34 -1.46
N ILE A 27 10.06 -3.73 -2.24
CA ILE A 27 8.67 -3.86 -1.77
C ILE A 27 8.56 -4.82 -0.58
N SER A 28 9.33 -5.91 -0.58
CA SER A 28 9.35 -6.90 0.51
C SER A 28 9.83 -6.32 1.84
N GLU A 29 10.87 -5.49 1.83
CA GLU A 29 11.38 -4.83 3.02
C GLU A 29 10.37 -3.82 3.57
N VAL A 30 9.78 -3.02 2.69
CA VAL A 30 8.76 -2.05 3.09
C VAL A 30 7.50 -2.78 3.61
N ALA A 31 7.10 -3.88 2.99
CA ALA A 31 5.99 -4.70 3.46
C ALA A 31 6.24 -5.23 4.88
N ALA A 32 7.43 -5.78 5.15
CA ALA A 32 7.82 -6.25 6.48
C ALA A 32 7.84 -5.10 7.50
N ARG A 33 8.41 -3.95 7.15
CA ARG A 33 8.50 -2.78 8.05
C ARG A 33 7.14 -2.22 8.44
N PHE A 34 6.17 -2.23 7.52
CA PHE A 34 4.84 -1.69 7.73
C PHE A 34 3.81 -2.77 8.11
N GLN A 35 4.24 -4.02 8.32
CA GLN A 35 3.38 -5.15 8.69
C GLN A 35 2.19 -5.31 7.74
N CYS A 36 2.46 -5.16 6.45
CA CYS A 36 1.45 -5.31 5.40
C CYS A 36 1.90 -6.35 4.37
N SER A 37 0.95 -6.87 3.61
CA SER A 37 1.26 -7.85 2.58
C SER A 37 1.99 -7.22 1.40
N TRP A 38 2.87 -7.98 0.76
CA TRP A 38 3.54 -7.56 -0.48
C TRP A 38 2.57 -7.04 -1.56
N PRO A 39 1.45 -7.72 -1.90
CA PRO A 39 0.52 -7.22 -2.93
C PRO A 39 -0.18 -5.92 -2.52
N THR A 40 -0.36 -5.66 -1.22
CA THR A 40 -0.87 -4.37 -0.72
C THR A 40 0.10 -3.24 -1.05
N VAL A 41 1.38 -3.42 -0.75
CA VAL A 41 2.41 -2.41 -1.05
C VAL A 41 2.53 -2.20 -2.55
N LYS A 42 2.54 -3.28 -3.35
CA LYS A 42 2.58 -3.17 -4.81
C LYS A 42 1.43 -2.30 -5.33
N ARG A 43 0.21 -2.54 -4.86
CA ARG A 43 -0.97 -1.75 -5.26
C ARG A 43 -0.81 -0.26 -4.94
N TRP A 44 -0.25 0.08 -3.78
CA TRP A 44 0.02 1.49 -3.44
C TRP A 44 1.12 2.12 -4.30
N VAL A 45 2.17 1.36 -4.61
CA VAL A 45 3.25 1.81 -5.50
C VAL A 45 2.73 2.08 -6.91
N ASP A 46 1.93 1.17 -7.46
CA ASP A 46 1.33 1.32 -8.78
C ASP A 46 0.44 2.58 -8.84
N ARG A 47 -0.41 2.80 -7.82
CA ARG A 47 -1.23 4.01 -7.72
C ARG A 47 -0.40 5.29 -7.61
N TYR A 48 0.67 5.27 -6.80
CA TYR A 48 1.55 6.42 -6.64
C TYR A 48 2.22 6.80 -7.97
N ARG A 49 2.63 5.81 -8.77
CA ARG A 49 3.17 6.02 -10.12
C ARG A 49 2.12 6.57 -11.10
N ALA A 50 0.88 6.14 -10.95
CA ALA A 50 -0.24 6.63 -11.76
C ALA A 50 -0.76 8.03 -11.31
N GLY A 51 -0.24 8.59 -10.20
CA GLY A 51 -0.75 9.84 -9.63
C GLY A 51 -2.14 9.70 -8.99
N GLU A 52 -2.59 8.47 -8.71
CA GLU A 52 -3.90 8.19 -8.14
C GLU A 52 -3.95 8.48 -6.63
N ALA A 53 -5.16 8.80 -6.15
CA ALA A 53 -5.40 9.01 -4.73
C ALA A 53 -5.17 7.73 -3.92
N MET A 54 -4.54 7.89 -2.74
CA MET A 54 -4.21 6.79 -1.83
C MET A 54 -5.38 6.40 -0.91
N THR A 55 -6.60 6.62 -1.36
CA THR A 55 -7.84 6.29 -0.67
C THR A 55 -8.06 4.78 -0.68
N ASP A 56 -8.59 4.25 0.41
CA ASP A 56 -9.14 2.91 0.39
C ASP A 56 -10.41 2.95 -0.45
N ARG A 57 -10.41 2.26 -1.58
CA ARG A 57 -11.65 1.65 -2.05
C ARG A 57 -11.65 0.29 -1.38
N GLU A 58 -12.56 0.12 -0.43
CA GLU A 58 -12.91 -1.20 0.11
C GLU A 58 -13.13 -2.17 -1.05
N PRO A 59 -12.81 -3.47 -0.89
CA PRO A 59 -12.87 -4.40 -2.00
C PRO A 59 -14.33 -4.51 -2.47
N VAL A 60 -14.55 -4.25 -3.76
CA VAL A 60 -15.55 -5.02 -4.48
C VAL A 60 -15.22 -6.48 -4.23
N ASN A 61 -16.13 -7.14 -3.52
CA ASN A 61 -16.12 -8.53 -3.19
C ASN A 61 -16.10 -9.33 -4.49
N VAL A 62 -14.91 -9.74 -4.96
CA VAL A 62 -14.81 -10.77 -5.99
C VAL A 62 -14.83 -12.10 -5.25
N PHE A 63 -16.05 -12.60 -5.03
CA PHE A 63 -16.27 -14.02 -4.87
C PHE A 63 -15.74 -14.72 -6.13
N VAL A 64 -14.68 -15.52 -5.98
CA VAL A 64 -14.52 -16.87 -6.55
C VAL A 64 -13.69 -17.68 -5.55
#